data_AF-A0A7M7T2Z9-F1
#
_entry.id   AF-A0A7M7T2Z9-F1
#
_cell.length_a   1.000
_cell.length_b   1.000
_cell.length_c   1.000
_cell.angle_alpha   90.00
_cell.angle_beta   90.00
_cell.angle_gamma   90.00
#
_symmetry.space_group_name_H-M   'P 1'
#
loop_
_entity.id
_entity.type
_entity.pdbx_description
1 polymer ?
#
loop_
_entity_poly.entity_id
_entity_poly.type
_entity_poly.pdbx_seq_one_letter_code
_entity_poly.pdbx_strand_id
1 'polypeptide(L)'
;MVATAITELKDRNGSSLQAIKKYIATNLHLRVAFVCGSGAILCGLVLIGVGAYVTVNYNDYQDLFADDTMLTVSWTAISIGLFIFVVGFSGCCGTLKESSCLLKLIANNMTKGMQKAINETYGVKDGTTKAVDDVQDTFECCGASWYKDYKTSQHLQPGFAVPPSCCRHGEECTGGSKGNPDYPNRVWTDVS
;
A
#
# COMPACT_ATOMS: atom_id res chain seq x y z
N MET A 1 28.40 -7.37 28.50
CA MET A 1 27.87 -6.02 28.24
C MET A 1 28.01 -5.61 26.77
N VAL A 2 29.16 -5.82 26.11
CA VAL A 2 29.35 -5.51 24.68
C VAL A 2 28.55 -6.45 23.75
N ALA A 3 28.44 -7.74 24.06
CA ALA A 3 27.68 -8.70 23.25
C ALA A 3 26.16 -8.41 23.24
N THR A 4 25.61 -7.96 24.37
CA THR A 4 24.20 -7.60 24.53
C THR A 4 23.83 -6.34 23.73
N ALA A 5 24.77 -5.39 23.58
CA ALA A 5 24.57 -4.19 22.78
C ALA A 5 24.63 -4.43 21.26
N ILE A 6 25.33 -5.48 20.80
CA ILE A 6 25.42 -5.84 19.37
C ILE A 6 24.16 -6.57 18.91
N THR A 7 23.51 -7.35 19.78
CA THR A 7 22.20 -7.98 19.48
C THR A 7 21.06 -6.97 19.33
N GLU A 8 21.03 -5.93 20.18
CA GLU A 8 20.04 -4.83 20.10
C GLU A 8 20.15 -4.01 18.79
N LEU A 9 21.36 -3.82 18.26
CA LEU A 9 21.56 -3.15 16.97
C LEU A 9 21.11 -4.01 15.78
N LYS A 10 21.15 -5.35 15.91
CA LYS A 10 20.73 -6.27 14.85
C LYS A 10 19.20 -6.30 14.67
N ASP A 11 18.43 -6.15 15.75
CA ASP A 11 16.96 -6.07 15.71
C ASP A 11 16.44 -4.70 15.22
N ARG A 12 17.11 -3.59 15.56
CA ARG A 12 16.82 -2.26 14.99
C ARG A 12 17.04 -2.22 13.47
N ASN A 13 18.08 -2.91 13.01
CA ASN A 13 18.35 -3.11 11.58
C ASN A 13 17.42 -4.15 10.92
N GLY A 14 16.46 -4.73 11.65
CA GLY A 14 15.39 -5.57 11.10
C GLY A 14 14.18 -4.72 10.71
N SER A 15 13.62 -3.97 11.67
CA SER A 15 12.41 -3.17 11.47
C SER A 15 12.65 -1.92 10.60
N SER A 16 13.74 -1.17 10.84
CA SER A 16 14.12 -0.04 9.97
C SER A 16 14.54 -0.52 8.58
N LEU A 17 15.16 -1.70 8.46
CA LEU A 17 15.48 -2.30 7.17
C LEU A 17 14.24 -2.86 6.46
N GLN A 18 13.19 -3.29 7.16
CA GLN A 18 11.90 -3.64 6.57
C GLN A 18 11.22 -2.38 6.00
N ALA A 19 11.18 -1.28 6.76
CA ALA A 19 10.64 -0.01 6.30
C ALA A 19 11.48 0.61 5.17
N ILE A 20 12.81 0.57 5.25
CA ILE A 20 13.74 1.04 4.21
C ILE A 20 13.69 0.12 2.99
N LYS A 21 13.60 -1.21 3.13
CA LYS A 21 13.39 -2.13 1.99
C LYS A 21 12.03 -1.89 1.35
N LYS A 22 10.98 -1.62 2.12
CA LYS A 22 9.63 -1.31 1.60
C LYS A 22 9.61 0.06 0.94
N TYR A 23 10.31 1.06 1.48
CA TYR A 23 10.47 2.40 0.90
C TYR A 23 11.33 2.40 -0.38
N ILE A 24 12.47 1.70 -0.36
CA ILE A 24 13.35 1.51 -1.53
C ILE A 24 12.64 0.63 -2.57
N ALA A 25 11.97 -0.45 -2.18
CA ALA A 25 11.18 -1.26 -3.11
C ALA A 25 10.01 -0.45 -3.69
N THR A 26 9.29 0.34 -2.89
CA THR A 26 8.22 1.21 -3.39
C THR A 26 8.77 2.24 -4.37
N ASN A 27 9.88 2.92 -4.05
CA ASN A 27 10.56 3.84 -4.97
C ASN A 27 11.19 3.14 -6.20
N LEU A 28 11.67 1.91 -6.07
CA LEU A 28 12.25 1.10 -7.14
C LEU A 28 11.15 0.58 -8.07
N HIS A 29 10.04 0.08 -7.52
CA HIS A 29 8.84 -0.30 -8.27
C HIS A 29 8.24 0.92 -8.97
N LEU A 30 8.22 2.09 -8.34
CA LEU A 30 7.76 3.35 -8.94
C LEU A 30 8.65 3.80 -10.11
N ARG A 31 9.97 3.75 -9.93
CA ARG A 31 10.96 4.10 -10.98
C ARG A 31 10.96 3.07 -12.11
N VAL A 32 10.88 1.77 -11.80
CA VAL A 32 10.80 0.68 -12.78
C VAL A 32 9.48 0.73 -13.55
N ALA A 33 8.35 1.00 -12.90
CA ALA A 33 7.06 1.18 -13.56
C ALA A 33 7.04 2.40 -14.49
N PHE A 34 7.70 3.50 -14.10
CA PHE A 34 7.83 4.69 -14.94
C PHE A 34 8.73 4.46 -16.16
N VAL A 35 9.88 3.79 -15.97
CA VAL A 35 10.82 3.45 -17.06
C VAL A 35 10.26 2.35 -17.99
N CYS A 36 9.61 1.34 -17.44
CA CYS A 36 8.98 0.27 -18.21
C CYS A 36 7.70 0.74 -18.93
N GLY A 37 6.89 1.59 -18.29
CA GLY A 37 5.68 2.15 -18.87
C GLY A 37 5.96 3.12 -20.01
N SER A 38 6.95 4.00 -19.87
CA SER A 38 7.36 4.91 -20.95
C SER A 38 7.94 4.16 -22.15
N GLY A 39 8.76 3.12 -21.92
CA GLY A 39 9.25 2.23 -22.98
C GLY A 39 8.12 1.49 -23.71
N ALA A 40 7.16 0.93 -22.96
CA ALA A 40 6.01 0.23 -23.52
C ALA A 40 5.11 1.16 -24.37
N ILE A 41 4.92 2.41 -23.95
CA ILE A 41 4.16 3.41 -24.72
C ILE A 41 4.85 3.71 -26.05
N LEU A 42 6.17 3.91 -26.05
CA LEU A 42 6.94 4.16 -27.28
C LEU A 42 6.86 2.95 -28.23
N CYS A 43 7.02 1.74 -27.72
CA CYS A 43 6.88 0.52 -28.52
C CYS A 43 5.45 0.36 -29.09
N GLY A 44 4.41 0.65 -28.29
CA GLY A 44 3.02 0.61 -28.75
C GLY A 44 2.73 1.61 -29.87
N LEU A 45 3.21 2.85 -29.76
CA LEU A 45 3.05 3.86 -30.80
C LEU A 45 3.78 3.50 -32.09
N VAL A 46 4.98 2.90 -32.00
CA VAL A 46 5.72 2.39 -33.16
C VAL A 46 4.94 1.26 -33.86
N LEU A 47 4.39 0.30 -33.10
CA LEU A 47 3.61 -0.80 -33.67
C LEU A 47 2.32 -0.32 -34.37
N ILE A 48 1.62 0.65 -33.77
CA ILE A 48 0.45 1.28 -34.39
C ILE A 48 0.85 2.03 -35.66
N GLY A 49 1.96 2.79 -35.63
CA GLY A 49 2.44 3.55 -36.78
C GLY A 49 2.87 2.66 -37.95
N VAL A 50 3.60 1.58 -37.68
CA VAL A 50 4.00 0.60 -38.70
C VAL A 50 2.78 -0.13 -39.25
N GLY A 51 1.86 -0.59 -38.40
CA GLY A 51 0.61 -1.23 -38.84
C GLY A 51 -0.24 -0.31 -39.72
N ALA A 52 -0.39 0.95 -39.33
CA ALA A 52 -1.11 1.95 -40.12
C ALA A 52 -0.41 2.26 -41.46
N TYR A 53 0.91 2.40 -41.46
CA TYR A 53 1.69 2.64 -42.69
C TYR A 53 1.53 1.50 -43.71
N VAL A 54 1.57 0.26 -43.24
CA VAL A 54 1.36 -0.92 -44.10
C VAL A 54 -0.07 -0.98 -44.61
N THR A 55 -1.09 -0.64 -43.80
CA THR A 55 -2.48 -0.61 -44.28
C THR A 55 -2.73 0.43 -45.38
N VAL A 56 -2.04 1.57 -45.35
CA VAL A 56 -2.20 2.63 -46.37
C VAL A 56 -1.52 2.26 -47.68
N ASN A 57 -0.35 1.61 -47.61
CA ASN A 57 0.45 1.25 -48.77
C ASN A 57 0.25 -0.21 -49.20
N TYR A 58 -0.89 -0.84 -48.83
CA TYR A 58 -1.09 -2.29 -48.97
C TYR A 58 -0.94 -2.77 -50.43
N ASN A 59 -1.32 -1.95 -51.42
CA ASN A 59 -1.24 -2.26 -52.86
C ASN A 59 0.17 -2.66 -53.32
N ASP A 60 1.23 -2.10 -52.73
CA ASP A 60 2.62 -2.39 -53.11
C ASP A 60 3.13 -3.71 -52.50
N TYR A 61 2.42 -4.26 -51.50
CA TYR A 61 2.81 -5.47 -50.77
C TYR A 61 1.99 -6.71 -51.15
N GLN A 62 0.90 -6.54 -51.92
CA GLN A 62 0.02 -7.63 -52.36
C GLN A 62 0.73 -8.65 -53.28
N ASP A 63 1.74 -8.23 -54.05
CA ASP A 63 2.51 -9.11 -54.93
C ASP A 63 3.46 -10.08 -54.18
N LEU A 64 3.78 -9.79 -52.92
CA LEU A 64 4.76 -10.55 -52.12
C LEU A 64 4.12 -11.50 -51.10
N PHE A 65 2.85 -11.27 -50.73
CA PHE A 65 2.13 -12.05 -49.74
C PHE A 65 0.64 -12.11 -50.10
N ALA A 66 0.00 -13.28 -49.95
CA ALA A 66 -1.41 -13.48 -50.28
C ALA A 66 -2.32 -12.41 -49.64
N ASP A 67 -3.16 -11.76 -50.45
CA ASP A 67 -3.96 -10.56 -50.14
C ASP A 67 -4.60 -10.54 -48.75
N ASP A 68 -5.21 -11.64 -48.35
CA ASP A 68 -5.94 -11.73 -47.08
C ASP A 68 -5.04 -11.75 -45.83
N THR A 69 -3.77 -12.15 -45.99
CA THR A 69 -2.86 -12.32 -44.84
C THR A 69 -2.25 -11.01 -44.36
N MET A 70 -1.94 -10.07 -45.27
CA MET A 70 -1.30 -8.79 -44.92
C MET A 70 -2.23 -7.84 -44.16
N LEU A 71 -3.51 -7.79 -44.54
CA LEU A 71 -4.52 -6.99 -43.85
C LEU A 71 -4.82 -7.55 -42.45
N THR A 72 -4.86 -8.88 -42.31
CA THR A 72 -5.04 -9.58 -41.02
C THR A 72 -3.88 -9.32 -40.06
N VAL A 73 -2.63 -9.38 -40.56
CA VAL A 73 -1.43 -9.08 -39.75
C VAL A 73 -1.41 -7.61 -39.31
N SER A 74 -1.82 -6.69 -40.17
CA SER A 74 -1.82 -5.26 -39.82
C SER A 74 -2.86 -4.92 -38.74
N TRP A 75 -4.07 -5.48 -38.82
CA TRP A 75 -5.13 -5.21 -37.83
C TRP A 75 -4.84 -5.84 -36.47
N THR A 76 -4.21 -7.02 -36.44
CA THR A 76 -3.76 -7.64 -35.18
C THR A 76 -2.64 -6.85 -34.52
N ALA A 77 -1.67 -6.34 -35.31
CA ALA A 77 -0.60 -5.48 -34.81
C ALA A 77 -1.12 -4.15 -34.21
N ILE A 78 -2.09 -3.50 -34.86
CA ILE A 78 -2.74 -2.28 -34.35
C ILE A 78 -3.49 -2.56 -33.05
N SER A 79 -4.20 -3.69 -32.98
CA SER A 79 -4.96 -4.09 -31.79
C SER A 79 -4.05 -4.32 -30.58
N ILE A 80 -2.93 -5.02 -30.77
CA ILE A 80 -1.92 -5.27 -29.73
C ILE A 80 -1.26 -3.95 -29.29
N GLY A 81 -0.92 -3.07 -30.24
CA GLY A 81 -0.34 -1.76 -29.95
C GLY A 81 -1.26 -0.87 -29.11
N LEU A 82 -2.57 -0.86 -29.38
CA LEU A 82 -3.56 -0.11 -28.61
C LEU A 82 -3.67 -0.64 -27.17
N PHE A 83 -3.68 -1.96 -26.99
CA PHE A 83 -3.76 -2.57 -25.67
C PHE A 83 -2.53 -2.21 -24.81
N ILE A 84 -1.33 -2.28 -25.40
CA ILE A 84 -0.07 -1.89 -24.74
C ILE A 84 -0.09 -0.41 -24.35
N PHE A 85 -0.64 0.47 -25.21
CA PHE A 85 -0.79 1.89 -24.92
C PHE A 85 -1.72 2.16 -23.72
N VAL A 86 -2.88 1.51 -23.67
CA VAL A 86 -3.86 1.68 -22.57
C VAL A 86 -3.30 1.21 -21.22
N VAL A 87 -2.64 0.05 -21.21
CA VAL A 87 -2.00 -0.49 -20.00
C VAL A 87 -0.82 0.40 -19.56
N GLY A 88 0.00 0.87 -20.51
CA GLY A 88 1.13 1.76 -20.23
C GLY A 88 0.71 3.12 -19.67
N PHE A 89 -0.36 3.72 -20.20
CA PHE A 89 -0.91 4.99 -19.71
C PHE A 89 -1.46 4.85 -18.29
N SER A 90 -2.17 3.75 -18.01
CA SER A 90 -2.73 3.46 -16.69
C SER A 90 -1.64 3.30 -15.63
N GLY A 91 -0.49 2.71 -15.99
CA GLY A 91 0.68 2.59 -15.11
C GLY A 91 1.38 3.92 -14.81
N CYS A 92 1.49 4.81 -15.81
CA CYS A 92 2.10 6.13 -15.65
C CYS A 92 1.24 7.06 -14.77
N CYS A 93 -0.07 7.11 -15.02
CA CYS A 93 -0.99 7.94 -14.24
C CYS A 93 -1.24 7.41 -12.82
N GLY A 94 -1.16 6.10 -12.59
CA GLY A 94 -1.29 5.51 -11.25
C GLY A 94 -0.17 5.93 -10.29
N THR A 95 1.02 6.17 -10.84
CA THR A 95 2.25 6.51 -10.10
C THR A 95 2.30 8.00 -9.71
N LEU A 96 1.76 8.90 -10.54
CA LEU A 96 1.80 10.35 -10.29
C LEU A 96 0.75 10.85 -9.27
N LYS A 97 -0.15 9.97 -8.80
CA LYS A 97 -1.27 10.34 -7.91
C LYS A 97 -0.92 10.33 -6.40
N GLU A 98 0.34 10.57 -6.04
CA GLU A 98 0.74 10.93 -4.68
C GLU A 98 0.67 12.46 -4.49
N SER A 99 -0.54 13.02 -4.39
CA SER A 99 -0.66 14.37 -3.82
C SER A 99 -0.61 14.25 -2.30
N SER A 100 0.33 14.96 -1.65
CA SER A 100 0.47 14.94 -0.18
C SER A 100 -0.82 15.34 0.54
N CYS A 101 -1.72 16.05 -0.14
CA CYS A 101 -3.04 16.43 0.38
C CYS A 101 -4.02 15.25 0.40
N LEU A 102 -4.07 14.42 -0.65
CA LEU A 102 -4.99 13.27 -0.71
C LEU A 102 -4.62 12.20 0.33
N LEU A 103 -3.33 11.91 0.49
CA LEU A 103 -2.87 10.96 1.50
C LEU A 103 -3.16 11.46 2.92
N LYS A 104 -2.91 12.76 3.19
CA LYS A 104 -3.28 13.40 4.46
C LYS A 104 -4.78 13.37 4.71
N LEU A 105 -5.61 13.60 3.69
CA LEU A 105 -7.06 13.54 3.82
C LEU A 105 -7.54 12.13 4.17
N ILE A 106 -7.01 11.12 3.46
CA ILE A 106 -7.33 9.71 3.71
C ILE A 106 -6.91 9.32 5.13
N ALA A 107 -5.67 9.64 5.54
CA ALA A 107 -5.17 9.37 6.88
C ALA A 107 -6.02 10.07 7.96
N ASN A 108 -6.31 11.36 7.81
CA ASN A 108 -7.12 12.12 8.76
C ASN A 108 -8.54 11.54 8.92
N ASN A 109 -9.16 11.12 7.81
CA ASN A 109 -10.48 10.52 7.85
C ASN A 109 -10.46 9.15 8.53
N MET A 110 -9.45 8.33 8.27
CA MET A 110 -9.27 7.04 8.94
C MET A 110 -9.01 7.22 10.44
N THR A 111 -8.11 8.13 10.83
CA THR A 111 -7.85 8.45 12.24
C THR A 111 -9.12 8.92 12.94
N LYS A 112 -9.92 9.81 12.33
CA LYS A 112 -11.21 10.23 12.90
C LYS A 112 -12.20 9.08 13.01
N GLY A 113 -12.29 8.23 11.98
CA GLY A 113 -13.16 7.06 11.97
C GLY A 113 -12.79 6.07 13.07
N MET A 114 -11.49 5.79 13.23
CA MET A 114 -10.97 4.91 14.25
C MET A 114 -11.13 5.51 15.66
N GLN A 115 -10.90 6.81 15.83
CA GLN A 115 -11.16 7.50 17.10
C GLN A 115 -12.62 7.33 17.52
N LYS A 116 -13.55 7.51 16.57
CA LYS A 116 -14.98 7.30 16.83
C LYS A 116 -15.29 5.84 17.15
N ALA A 117 -14.69 4.89 16.42
CA ALA A 117 -14.88 3.47 16.64
C ALA A 117 -14.43 3.03 18.05
N ILE A 118 -13.23 3.45 18.46
CA ILE A 118 -12.67 3.26 19.81
C ILE A 118 -13.56 3.91 20.85
N ASN A 119 -14.04 5.13 20.59
CA ASN A 119 -14.76 5.90 21.59
C ASN A 119 -16.17 5.36 21.86
N GLU A 120 -16.90 5.00 20.81
CA GLU A 120 -18.34 4.74 20.87
C GLU A 120 -18.71 3.25 20.77
N THR A 121 -17.92 2.44 20.04
CA THR A 121 -18.39 1.10 19.61
C THR A 121 -17.46 -0.06 19.98
N TYR A 122 -16.23 0.24 20.39
CA TYR A 122 -15.25 -0.75 20.80
C TYR A 122 -15.68 -1.41 22.12
N GLY A 123 -15.76 -2.74 22.15
CA GLY A 123 -16.31 -3.51 23.28
C GLY A 123 -17.83 -3.63 23.30
N VAL A 124 -18.54 -3.01 22.34
CA VAL A 124 -20.00 -3.12 22.17
C VAL A 124 -20.38 -3.96 20.97
N LYS A 125 -19.76 -3.67 19.83
CA LYS A 125 -19.99 -4.41 18.58
C LYS A 125 -18.80 -5.30 18.28
N ASP A 126 -19.03 -6.60 18.17
CA ASP A 126 -17.98 -7.58 17.85
C ASP A 126 -17.30 -7.26 16.52
N GLY A 127 -18.07 -6.89 15.50
CA GLY A 127 -17.51 -6.54 14.19
C GLY A 127 -16.55 -5.34 14.24
N THR A 128 -16.88 -4.30 15.01
CA THR A 128 -16.00 -3.13 15.15
C THR A 128 -14.80 -3.43 16.04
N THR A 129 -15.02 -4.18 17.13
CA THR A 129 -13.95 -4.58 18.06
C THR A 129 -12.91 -5.43 17.32
N LYS A 130 -13.35 -6.46 16.59
CA LYS A 130 -12.49 -7.28 15.76
C LYS A 130 -11.76 -6.47 14.68
N ALA A 131 -12.45 -5.55 14.00
CA ALA A 131 -11.80 -4.73 12.99
C ALA A 131 -10.70 -3.82 13.58
N VAL A 132 -10.92 -3.27 14.78
CA VAL A 132 -9.90 -2.50 15.49
C VAL A 132 -8.74 -3.40 15.94
N ASP A 133 -9.04 -4.59 16.47
CA ASP A 133 -8.04 -5.56 16.92
C ASP A 133 -7.18 -6.07 15.76
N ASP A 134 -7.80 -6.47 14.64
CA ASP A 134 -7.10 -6.95 13.44
C ASP A 134 -6.17 -5.86 12.88
N VAL A 135 -6.60 -4.59 12.88
CA VAL A 135 -5.75 -3.46 12.46
C VAL A 135 -4.57 -3.28 13.42
N GLN A 136 -4.81 -3.30 14.73
CA GLN A 136 -3.77 -3.08 15.73
C GLN A 136 -2.71 -4.20 15.73
N ASP A 137 -3.16 -5.45 15.61
CA ASP A 137 -2.29 -6.62 15.54
C ASP A 137 -1.51 -6.68 14.21
N THR A 138 -2.18 -6.44 13.08
CA THR A 138 -1.56 -6.50 11.75
C THR A 138 -0.54 -5.40 11.54
N PHE A 139 -0.80 -4.19 12.04
CA PHE A 139 0.06 -3.03 11.83
C PHE A 139 0.96 -2.72 13.03
N GLU A 140 0.92 -3.55 14.07
CA GLU A 140 1.70 -3.38 15.30
C GLU A 140 1.59 -1.94 15.83
N CYS A 141 0.35 -1.44 15.93
CA CYS A 141 0.03 -0.09 16.39
C CYS A 141 -1.08 -0.13 17.45
N CYS A 142 -1.27 0.97 18.19
CA CYS A 142 -2.31 1.04 19.21
C CYS A 142 -3.02 2.39 19.23
N GLY A 143 -4.35 2.33 19.15
CA GLY A 143 -5.20 3.53 19.06
C GLY A 143 -5.29 4.11 17.64
N ALA A 144 -6.02 5.22 17.50
CA ALA A 144 -6.21 5.88 16.22
C ALA A 144 -5.01 6.76 15.83
N SER A 145 -4.41 7.38 16.84
CA SER A 145 -3.16 8.13 16.79
C SER A 145 -2.22 7.72 17.91
N TRP A 146 -2.74 7.20 19.03
CA TRP A 146 -1.93 6.80 20.16
C TRP A 146 -2.71 5.90 21.14
N TYR A 147 -2.03 5.08 21.95
CA TYR A 147 -2.69 4.23 22.95
C TYR A 147 -3.49 5.01 24.02
N LYS A 148 -3.26 6.32 24.15
CA LYS A 148 -4.03 7.23 25.04
C LYS A 148 -5.42 7.54 24.48
N ASP A 149 -5.72 7.20 23.23
CA ASP A 149 -7.06 7.38 22.66
C ASP A 149 -8.10 6.55 23.42
N TYR A 150 -7.67 5.46 24.05
CA TYR A 150 -8.49 4.68 24.96
C TYR A 150 -8.89 5.45 26.23
N LYS A 151 -8.28 6.59 26.58
CA LYS A 151 -8.71 7.41 27.73
C LYS A 151 -10.17 7.82 27.62
N THR A 152 -10.65 8.12 26.41
CA THR A 152 -12.03 8.60 26.20
C THR A 152 -13.03 7.47 25.99
N SER A 153 -12.62 6.24 25.70
CA SER A 153 -13.54 5.18 25.25
C SER A 153 -14.69 4.86 26.20
N GLN A 154 -15.92 4.76 25.74
CA GLN A 154 -17.04 4.63 26.68
C GLN A 154 -17.18 3.20 27.23
N HIS A 155 -16.69 2.20 26.49
CA HIS A 155 -17.04 0.79 26.68
C HIS A 155 -15.83 -0.14 26.81
N LEU A 156 -14.65 0.40 27.14
CA LEU A 156 -13.50 -0.45 27.48
C LEU A 156 -13.75 -1.14 28.83
N GLN A 157 -13.39 -2.43 28.91
CA GLN A 157 -13.59 -3.24 30.11
C GLN A 157 -12.90 -2.63 31.34
N PRO A 158 -13.53 -2.67 32.52
CA PRO A 158 -12.92 -2.14 33.74
C PRO A 158 -11.62 -2.90 34.08
N GLY A 159 -10.59 -2.16 34.48
CA GLY A 159 -9.25 -2.71 34.76
C GLY A 159 -8.33 -2.81 33.55
N PHE A 160 -8.84 -2.58 32.33
CA PHE A 160 -8.03 -2.50 31.12
C PHE A 160 -7.65 -1.05 30.81
N ALA A 161 -6.36 -0.81 30.69
CA ALA A 161 -5.79 0.42 30.16
C ALA A 161 -5.91 0.48 28.63
N VAL A 162 -5.64 -0.63 27.96
CA VAL A 162 -5.67 -0.81 26.50
C VAL A 162 -6.12 -2.25 26.17
N PRO A 163 -6.56 -2.53 24.94
CA PRO A 163 -6.84 -3.88 24.47
C PRO A 163 -5.64 -4.84 24.48
N PRO A 164 -5.87 -6.16 24.50
CA PRO A 164 -4.80 -7.14 24.31
C PRO A 164 -4.08 -7.03 22.95
N SER A 165 -4.80 -6.66 21.89
CA SER A 165 -4.28 -6.42 20.53
C SER A 165 -3.24 -5.28 20.45
N CYS A 166 -3.22 -4.40 21.45
CA CYS A 166 -2.21 -3.35 21.57
C CYS A 166 -0.90 -3.81 22.22
N CYS A 167 -0.85 -5.00 22.80
CA CYS A 167 0.34 -5.50 23.48
C CYS A 167 1.28 -6.19 22.50
N ARG A 168 2.58 -6.04 22.73
CA ARG A 168 3.58 -6.82 22.00
C ARG A 168 3.40 -8.30 22.27
N HIS A 169 3.74 -9.11 21.28
CA HIS A 169 3.61 -10.57 21.35
C HIS A 169 4.28 -11.14 22.60
N GLY A 170 3.49 -11.80 23.44
CA GLY A 170 3.97 -12.44 24.68
C GLY A 170 4.17 -11.50 25.87
N GLU A 171 3.78 -10.22 25.76
CA GLU A 171 3.87 -9.24 26.85
C GLU A 171 2.49 -8.92 27.45
N GLU A 172 2.40 -8.90 28.79
CA GLU A 172 1.23 -8.35 29.48
C GLU A 172 1.37 -6.83 29.64
N CYS A 173 0.46 -6.08 29.00
CA CYS A 173 0.45 -4.62 28.97
C CYS A 173 -0.94 -3.99 29.18
N THR A 174 -1.98 -4.82 29.35
CA THR A 174 -3.38 -4.37 29.43
C THR A 174 -3.74 -3.75 30.77
N GLY A 175 -2.97 -4.04 31.83
CA GLY A 175 -3.21 -3.52 33.17
C GLY A 175 -2.99 -2.01 33.28
N GLY A 176 -3.82 -1.38 34.11
CA GLY A 176 -3.67 0.02 34.51
C GLY A 176 -4.98 0.79 34.44
N SER A 177 -4.85 2.12 34.45
CA SER A 177 -6.00 2.99 34.22
C SER A 177 -6.21 3.21 32.74
N LYS A 178 -7.46 3.43 32.35
CA LYS A 178 -7.89 3.61 30.97
C LYS A 178 -7.02 4.61 30.19
N GLY A 179 -6.39 4.14 29.11
CA GLY A 179 -5.42 4.86 28.28
C GLY A 179 -4.12 5.28 28.99
N ASN A 180 -3.83 4.67 30.14
CA ASN A 180 -2.61 4.86 30.94
C ASN A 180 -2.16 3.50 31.51
N PRO A 181 -1.54 2.65 30.66
CA PRO A 181 -1.08 1.33 31.06
C PRO A 181 0.09 1.42 32.04
N ASP A 182 0.19 0.44 32.94
CA ASP A 182 1.26 0.37 33.95
C ASP A 182 2.64 0.17 33.29
N TYR A 183 2.67 -0.52 32.15
CA TYR A 183 3.87 -0.77 31.35
C TYR A 183 3.71 -0.21 29.92
N PRO A 184 3.81 1.11 29.74
CA PRO A 184 3.60 1.74 28.43
C PRO A 184 4.64 1.35 27.38
N ASN A 185 5.81 0.85 27.81
CA ASN A 185 6.87 0.36 26.93
C ASN A 185 6.57 -1.01 26.29
N ARG A 186 5.54 -1.72 26.76
CA ARG A 186 5.08 -3.02 26.23
C ARG A 186 3.91 -2.89 25.24
N VAL A 187 3.46 -1.65 25.03
CA VAL A 187 2.39 -1.31 24.09
C VAL A 187 3.01 -0.98 22.74
N TRP A 188 2.32 -1.36 21.66
CA TRP A 188 2.67 -0.88 20.33
C TRP A 188 2.57 0.64 20.25
N THR A 189 3.66 1.29 19.87
CA THR A 189 3.73 2.72 19.58
C THR A 189 4.00 2.87 18.10
N ASP A 190 3.46 3.92 17.48
CA ASP A 190 3.62 4.18 16.05
C ASP A 190 5.08 3.97 15.61
N VAL A 191 5.23 3.19 14.53
CA VAL A 191 6.53 2.82 13.96
C VAL A 191 7.30 4.11 13.68
N SER A 192 8.39 4.31 14.43
CA SER A 192 9.35 5.40 14.23
C SER A 192 10.47 4.96 13.31
#